data_AF-A0A9R1DMT9-F1
#
_entry.id   AF-A0A9R1DMT9-F1
#
_cell.length_a   1.000
_cell.length_b   1.000
_cell.length_c   1.000
_cell.angle_alpha   90.00
_cell.angle_beta   90.00
_cell.angle_gamma   90.00
#
_symmetry.space_group_name_H-M   'P 1'
#
loop_
_entity.id
_entity.type
_entity.pdbx_description
1 polymer ?
#
loop_
_entity_poly.entity_id
_entity_poly.type
_entity_poly.pdbx_seq_one_letter_code
_entity_poly.pdbx_strand_id
1 'polypeptide(L)'
;VSAYVIGIFSSMRKPGTNIQILQQNLLQKYRHLVLFLKEHGIEKYNDVCAAYVDKMNKVLSEDFRVYLEALESLKLDIGVSTDVIGYDANVVDLIPRGREQLRNHRFMFSLGERSNILKEIDQPGLVPCISEANSLKYPYEVIFRSLQKLLMDTASSEYIFIKAFFRDESMFYRVFEGPVAVIDENMKLTLANSHDAICLMLMICITKKHQLVMSNRRLPCLDTYLDKALIYLWPRFKTVFDMYIQSLYQCDAKMLWVDGTHPHHIVRCYMEFTASLIQLNAECGDGQEAGEEAKELRRYFEEKLESNLVSFVDELLMEYFGDLIKFVKNHISEDLISYTECPNIADVEPVVKNFAVKWRTALELMHNEVVTCCSNFVSGMAILKAAMAQLLNDYNRLSECVKMIPGGSSLNRNLVSITSISYEIRKYSRTL
;
A
#
# COMPACT_ATOMS: atom_id res chain seq x y z
N VAL A 1 -36.43 -17.68 -44.51
CA VAL A 1 -35.21 -16.98 -44.02
C VAL A 1 -35.19 -16.87 -42.50
N SER A 2 -36.11 -16.11 -41.87
CA SER A 2 -36.14 -15.91 -40.41
C SER A 2 -36.09 -17.23 -39.60
N ALA A 3 -36.99 -18.19 -39.87
CA ALA A 3 -37.00 -19.49 -39.19
C ALA A 3 -35.67 -20.28 -39.28
N TYR A 4 -34.98 -20.18 -40.42
CA TYR A 4 -33.69 -20.86 -40.62
C TYR A 4 -32.58 -20.22 -39.79
N VAL A 5 -32.48 -18.88 -39.79
CA VAL A 5 -31.48 -18.13 -39.00
C VAL A 5 -31.72 -18.37 -37.50
N ILE A 6 -32.97 -18.33 -37.04
CA ILE A 6 -33.34 -18.65 -35.66
C ILE A 6 -32.96 -20.09 -35.29
N GLY A 7 -33.13 -21.03 -36.23
CA GLY A 7 -32.69 -22.42 -36.06
C GLY A 7 -31.19 -22.54 -35.78
N ILE A 8 -30.35 -21.68 -36.36
CA ILE A 8 -28.90 -21.67 -36.10
C ILE A 8 -28.61 -21.24 -34.65
N PHE A 9 -29.31 -20.22 -34.13
CA PHE A 9 -29.12 -19.76 -32.74
C PHE A 9 -29.37 -20.85 -31.71
N SER A 10 -30.31 -21.77 -31.99
CA SER A 10 -30.59 -22.90 -31.09
C SER A 10 -29.35 -23.76 -30.77
N SER A 11 -28.39 -23.84 -31.71
CA SER A 11 -27.17 -24.63 -31.58
C SER A 11 -26.13 -24.01 -30.63
N MET A 12 -26.25 -22.73 -30.28
CA MET A 12 -25.30 -22.04 -29.37
C MET A 12 -25.27 -22.60 -27.94
N ARG A 13 -26.33 -23.32 -27.52
CA ARG A 13 -26.40 -23.95 -26.18
C ARG A 13 -25.81 -25.35 -26.15
N LYS A 14 -25.36 -25.89 -27.29
CA LYS A 14 -24.79 -27.25 -27.33
C LYS A 14 -23.41 -27.21 -26.68
N PRO A 15 -23.11 -28.12 -25.71
CA PRO A 15 -21.79 -28.21 -25.09
C PRO A 15 -20.69 -28.32 -26.14
N GLY A 16 -19.58 -27.60 -25.93
CA GLY A 16 -18.43 -27.58 -26.87
C GLY A 16 -18.61 -26.67 -28.09
N THR A 17 -19.73 -25.95 -28.23
CA THR A 17 -19.90 -24.98 -29.31
C THR A 17 -19.09 -23.73 -29.05
N ASN A 18 -18.08 -23.46 -29.88
CA ASN A 18 -17.39 -22.18 -29.87
C ASN A 18 -18.29 -21.13 -30.56
N ILE A 19 -18.94 -20.29 -29.75
CA ILE A 19 -19.91 -19.30 -30.21
C ILE A 19 -19.26 -18.30 -31.16
N GLN A 20 -18.01 -17.87 -30.90
CA GLN A 20 -17.29 -16.95 -31.79
C GLN A 20 -17.04 -17.57 -33.17
N ILE A 21 -16.62 -18.83 -33.22
CA ILE A 21 -16.43 -19.56 -34.49
C ILE A 21 -17.77 -19.66 -35.23
N LEU A 22 -18.86 -19.97 -34.53
CA LEU A 22 -20.19 -20.07 -35.13
C LEU A 22 -20.68 -18.71 -35.66
N GLN A 23 -20.45 -17.62 -34.93
CA GLN A 23 -20.75 -16.26 -35.35
C GLN A 23 -19.95 -15.84 -36.60
N GLN A 24 -18.63 -16.05 -36.56
CA GLN A 24 -17.72 -15.61 -37.63
C GLN A 24 -17.84 -16.45 -38.90
N ASN A 25 -17.91 -17.78 -38.79
CA ASN A 25 -17.80 -18.68 -39.94
C ASN A 25 -19.15 -19.12 -40.52
N LEU A 26 -20.23 -19.07 -39.73
CA LEU A 26 -21.55 -19.50 -40.16
C LEU A 26 -22.52 -18.33 -40.24
N LEU A 27 -22.80 -17.65 -39.12
CA LEU A 27 -23.83 -16.61 -39.09
C LEU A 27 -23.48 -15.46 -40.02
N GLN A 28 -22.22 -15.01 -40.05
CA GLN A 28 -21.79 -13.90 -40.90
C GLN A 28 -22.15 -14.07 -42.38
N LYS A 29 -22.23 -15.30 -42.89
CA LYS A 29 -22.62 -15.60 -44.28
C LYS A 29 -24.07 -15.21 -44.58
N TYR A 30 -24.93 -15.19 -43.56
CA TYR A 30 -26.35 -14.84 -43.69
C TYR A 30 -26.63 -13.37 -43.41
N ARG A 31 -25.60 -12.54 -43.19
CA ARG A 31 -25.74 -11.11 -42.88
C ARG A 31 -26.61 -10.37 -43.89
N HIS A 32 -26.38 -10.57 -45.19
CA HIS A 32 -27.16 -9.90 -46.24
C HIS A 32 -28.65 -10.28 -46.20
N LEU A 33 -28.97 -11.52 -45.80
CA LEU A 33 -30.36 -11.95 -45.65
C LEU A 33 -31.03 -11.30 -44.43
N VAL A 34 -30.29 -11.09 -43.34
CA VAL A 34 -30.82 -10.38 -42.15
C VAL A 34 -31.01 -8.90 -42.44
N LEU A 35 -30.11 -8.26 -43.20
CA LEU A 35 -30.29 -6.87 -43.65
C LEU A 35 -31.46 -6.74 -44.62
N PHE A 36 -31.64 -7.71 -45.53
CA PHE A 36 -32.82 -7.75 -46.39
C PHE A 36 -34.12 -7.80 -45.57
N LEU A 37 -34.18 -8.62 -44.52
CA LEU A 37 -35.32 -8.66 -43.60
C LEU A 37 -35.53 -7.32 -42.89
N LYS A 38 -34.46 -6.62 -42.51
CA LYS A 38 -34.55 -5.30 -41.87
C LYS A 38 -35.23 -4.27 -42.79
N GLU A 39 -34.90 -4.30 -44.07
CA GLU A 39 -35.43 -3.36 -45.07
C GLU A 39 -36.85 -3.70 -45.54
N HIS A 40 -37.17 -4.99 -45.69
CA HIS A 40 -38.40 -5.45 -46.38
C HIS A 40 -39.41 -6.14 -45.46
N GLY A 41 -39.06 -6.44 -44.21
CA GLY A 41 -39.89 -7.24 -43.30
C GLY A 41 -39.53 -7.04 -41.83
N ILE A 42 -39.73 -5.82 -41.34
CA ILE A 42 -39.29 -5.38 -40.01
C ILE A 42 -39.80 -6.28 -38.87
N GLU A 43 -41.03 -6.79 -38.95
CA GLU A 43 -41.58 -7.72 -37.95
C GLU A 43 -40.73 -9.00 -37.87
N LYS A 44 -40.39 -9.59 -39.03
CA LYS A 44 -39.57 -10.80 -39.08
C LYS A 44 -38.12 -10.56 -38.73
N TYR A 45 -37.60 -9.36 -38.97
CA TYR A 45 -36.30 -8.95 -38.45
C TYR A 45 -36.32 -8.86 -36.92
N ASN A 46 -37.35 -8.24 -36.34
CA ASN A 46 -37.51 -8.12 -34.89
C ASN A 46 -37.64 -9.49 -34.21
N ASP A 47 -38.36 -10.44 -34.83
CA ASP A 47 -38.43 -11.84 -34.38
C ASP A 47 -37.02 -12.48 -34.28
N VAL A 48 -36.18 -12.28 -35.30
CA VAL A 48 -34.79 -12.79 -35.33
C VAL A 48 -33.94 -12.12 -34.26
N CYS A 49 -34.05 -10.79 -34.10
CA CYS A 49 -33.34 -10.04 -33.08
C CYS A 49 -33.72 -10.49 -31.67
N ALA A 50 -35.02 -10.63 -31.38
CA ALA A 50 -35.52 -11.09 -30.09
C ALA A 50 -35.04 -12.52 -29.78
N ALA A 51 -35.09 -13.42 -30.77
CA ALA A 51 -34.60 -14.78 -30.60
C ALA A 51 -33.09 -14.83 -30.31
N TYR A 52 -32.29 -13.97 -30.98
CA TYR A 52 -30.86 -13.86 -30.70
C TYR A 52 -30.59 -13.34 -29.29
N VAL A 53 -31.25 -12.24 -28.91
CA VAL A 53 -31.12 -11.61 -27.58
C VAL A 53 -31.46 -12.61 -26.48
N ASP A 54 -32.62 -13.26 -26.56
CA ASP A 54 -33.04 -14.25 -25.56
C ASP A 54 -32.04 -15.39 -25.43
N LYS A 55 -31.51 -15.86 -26.57
CA LYS A 55 -30.57 -16.97 -26.59
C LYS A 55 -29.22 -16.63 -25.99
N MET A 56 -28.62 -15.53 -26.45
CA MET A 56 -27.28 -15.12 -26.00
C MET A 56 -27.29 -14.65 -24.55
N ASN A 57 -28.32 -13.93 -24.12
CA ASN A 57 -28.48 -13.52 -22.72
C ASN A 57 -28.46 -14.75 -21.79
N LYS A 58 -29.25 -15.79 -22.09
CA LYS A 58 -29.29 -17.03 -21.29
C LYS A 58 -27.96 -17.79 -21.28
N VAL A 59 -27.32 -17.92 -22.44
CA VAL A 59 -26.04 -18.66 -22.55
C VAL A 59 -24.94 -17.93 -21.80
N LEU A 60 -24.76 -16.64 -22.06
CA LEU A 60 -23.71 -15.86 -21.40
C LEU A 60 -23.96 -15.74 -19.89
N SER A 61 -25.21 -15.58 -19.44
CA SER A 61 -25.51 -15.51 -18.00
C SER A 61 -25.08 -16.78 -17.27
N GLU A 62 -25.35 -17.95 -17.89
CA GLU A 62 -24.93 -19.22 -17.33
C GLU A 62 -23.41 -19.40 -17.36
N ASP A 63 -22.76 -19.02 -18.46
CA ASP A 63 -21.29 -19.09 -18.58
C ASP A 63 -20.60 -18.23 -17.52
N PHE A 64 -21.06 -16.99 -17.30
CA PHE A 64 -20.53 -16.12 -16.25
C PHE A 64 -20.82 -16.64 -14.84
N ARG A 65 -22.00 -17.23 -14.61
CA ARG A 65 -22.35 -17.83 -13.33
C ARG A 65 -21.43 -19.00 -12.98
N VAL A 66 -21.24 -19.94 -13.90
CA VAL A 66 -20.36 -21.10 -13.73
C VAL A 66 -18.90 -20.66 -13.54
N TYR A 67 -18.43 -19.71 -14.36
CA TYR A 67 -17.07 -19.20 -14.23
C TYR A 67 -16.85 -18.50 -12.89
N LEU A 68 -17.83 -17.72 -12.43
CA LEU A 68 -17.75 -17.03 -11.17
C LEU A 68 -17.73 -18.00 -9.98
N GLU A 69 -18.63 -18.99 -9.94
CA GLU A 69 -18.65 -20.02 -8.91
C GLU A 69 -17.29 -20.74 -8.81
N ALA A 70 -16.67 -21.03 -9.96
CA ALA A 70 -15.34 -21.63 -10.02
C ALA A 70 -14.21 -20.68 -9.58
N LEU A 71 -14.31 -19.38 -9.85
CA LEU A 71 -13.34 -18.39 -9.35
C LEU A 71 -13.45 -18.17 -7.84
N GLU A 72 -14.66 -18.17 -7.29
CA GLU A 72 -14.88 -18.04 -5.85
C GLU A 72 -14.29 -19.21 -5.06
N SER A 73 -14.30 -20.41 -5.65
CA SER A 73 -13.63 -21.59 -5.08
C SER A 73 -12.13 -21.38 -4.87
N LEU A 74 -11.50 -20.46 -5.62
CA LEU A 74 -10.06 -20.15 -5.58
C LEU A 74 -9.70 -19.01 -4.63
N LYS A 75 -10.69 -18.39 -3.97
CA LYS A 75 -10.46 -17.24 -3.09
C LYS A 75 -9.58 -17.60 -1.89
N LEU A 76 -8.60 -16.72 -1.63
CA LEU A 76 -7.85 -16.66 -0.38
C LEU A 76 -8.57 -15.71 0.60
N ASP A 77 -8.80 -16.17 1.82
CA ASP A 77 -9.40 -15.32 2.87
C ASP A 77 -8.33 -14.39 3.47
N ILE A 78 -8.48 -13.09 3.19
CA ILE A 78 -7.62 -12.01 3.71
C ILE A 78 -8.52 -11.01 4.46
N GLY A 79 -8.24 -10.81 5.75
CA GLY A 79 -8.93 -9.83 6.60
C GLY A 79 -10.30 -10.29 7.10
N VAL A 80 -10.53 -10.17 8.41
CA VAL A 80 -11.86 -10.24 9.05
C VAL A 80 -12.26 -8.89 9.66
N SER A 81 -13.52 -8.72 10.07
CA SER A 81 -14.00 -7.45 10.64
C SER A 81 -13.28 -7.00 11.92
N THR A 82 -12.58 -7.90 12.60
CA THR A 82 -11.74 -7.62 13.77
C THR A 82 -10.31 -7.21 13.40
N ASP A 83 -9.92 -7.35 12.14
CA ASP A 83 -8.58 -7.01 11.66
C ASP A 83 -8.52 -5.51 11.34
N VAL A 84 -8.24 -4.72 12.38
CA VAL A 84 -8.11 -3.26 12.32
C VAL A 84 -6.74 -2.83 12.83
N ILE A 85 -6.22 -1.71 12.32
CA ILE A 85 -4.85 -1.24 12.61
C ILE A 85 -4.59 -1.10 14.12
N GLY A 86 -5.58 -0.67 14.90
CA GLY A 86 -5.46 -0.42 16.33
C GLY A 86 -5.62 -1.64 17.24
N TYR A 87 -5.74 -2.86 16.71
CA TYR A 87 -5.82 -4.07 17.53
C TYR A 87 -4.42 -4.49 18.02
N ASP A 88 -4.25 -4.62 19.33
CA ASP A 88 -3.03 -5.15 19.93
C ASP A 88 -3.08 -6.69 19.93
N ALA A 89 -2.23 -7.32 19.12
CA ALA A 89 -2.13 -8.76 19.01
C ALA A 89 -1.58 -9.45 20.27
N ASN A 90 -1.09 -8.68 21.26
CA ASN A 90 -0.41 -9.24 22.44
C ASN A 90 -1.35 -9.74 23.56
N VAL A 91 -2.68 -9.62 23.43
CA VAL A 91 -3.60 -9.98 24.53
C VAL A 91 -4.28 -11.36 24.38
N VAL A 92 -4.34 -11.97 23.19
CA VAL A 92 -5.02 -13.29 23.03
C VAL A 92 -4.43 -14.16 21.91
N ASP A 93 -3.18 -14.63 22.02
CA ASP A 93 -2.74 -15.76 21.18
C ASP A 93 -1.75 -16.73 21.86
N LEU A 94 -2.10 -17.14 23.09
CA LEU A 94 -1.41 -18.16 23.88
C LEU A 94 -2.01 -19.58 23.71
N ILE A 95 -2.40 -19.97 22.48
CA ILE A 95 -2.81 -21.35 22.17
C ILE A 95 -2.00 -21.91 20.98
N PRO A 96 -1.06 -22.85 21.21
CA PRO A 96 -0.40 -23.54 20.11
C PRO A 96 -1.29 -24.70 19.63
N ARG A 97 -2.04 -24.49 18.55
CA ARG A 97 -2.69 -25.58 17.79
C ARG A 97 -2.51 -25.42 16.29
N GLY A 98 -1.41 -25.99 15.79
CA GLY A 98 -1.31 -26.73 14.52
C GLY A 98 -2.22 -26.33 13.35
N ARG A 99 -2.18 -25.06 12.92
CA ARG A 99 -2.58 -24.64 11.58
C ARG A 99 -1.52 -23.70 11.01
N GLU A 100 -0.53 -24.27 10.35
CA GLU A 100 0.47 -23.57 9.55
C GLU A 100 -0.14 -23.01 8.25
N GLN A 101 -1.03 -22.04 8.40
CA GLN A 101 -1.33 -21.05 7.36
C GLN A 101 -1.46 -19.73 8.09
N LEU A 102 -0.33 -19.05 8.23
CA LEU A 102 -0.18 -17.71 8.77
C LEU A 102 -1.39 -16.85 8.37
N ARG A 103 -2.24 -16.48 9.34
CA ARG A 103 -3.09 -15.30 9.24
C ARG A 103 -2.16 -14.10 9.16
N ASN A 104 -1.71 -13.84 7.95
CA ASN A 104 -0.59 -12.99 7.65
C ASN A 104 -1.11 -11.55 7.63
N HIS A 105 -1.39 -10.99 8.82
CA HIS A 105 -1.90 -9.62 9.03
C HIS A 105 -1.07 -8.57 8.25
N ARG A 106 0.20 -8.89 8.03
CA ARG A 106 1.17 -8.15 7.19
C ARG A 106 0.75 -7.96 5.72
N PHE A 107 -0.04 -8.86 5.15
CA PHE A 107 -0.53 -8.79 3.76
C PHE A 107 -1.76 -7.89 3.58
N MET A 108 -2.46 -7.56 4.68
CA MET A 108 -3.68 -6.74 4.63
C MET A 108 -3.36 -5.27 4.43
N PHE A 109 -2.30 -4.78 5.08
CA PHE A 109 -1.89 -3.38 5.02
C PHE A 109 -0.77 -3.13 3.99
N SER A 110 -0.04 -4.17 3.61
CA SER A 110 1.05 -4.05 2.63
C SER A 110 0.61 -4.42 1.22
N LEU A 111 0.98 -3.59 0.25
CA LEU A 111 0.78 -3.83 -1.16
C LEU A 111 1.67 -4.96 -1.69
N GLY A 112 2.99 -4.89 -1.41
CA GLY A 112 3.97 -5.88 -1.86
C GLY A 112 3.79 -6.34 -3.32
N GLU A 113 3.84 -7.65 -3.53
CA GLU A 113 3.67 -8.28 -4.85
C GLU A 113 2.25 -8.14 -5.42
N ARG A 114 1.25 -7.75 -4.62
CA ARG A 114 -0.12 -7.53 -5.10
C ARG A 114 -0.18 -6.42 -6.14
N SER A 115 0.75 -5.45 -6.10
CA SER A 115 0.90 -4.40 -7.12
C SER A 115 1.10 -4.96 -8.54
N ASN A 116 1.68 -6.15 -8.69
CA ASN A 116 1.96 -6.73 -10.01
C ASN A 116 0.67 -6.98 -10.82
N ILE A 117 -0.48 -7.15 -10.17
CA ILE A 117 -1.76 -7.31 -10.88
C ILE A 117 -2.06 -6.12 -11.82
N LEU A 118 -1.59 -4.93 -11.46
CA LEU A 118 -1.77 -3.71 -12.25
C LEU A 118 -0.86 -3.65 -13.48
N LYS A 119 0.14 -4.53 -13.59
CA LYS A 119 0.98 -4.75 -14.78
C LYS A 119 0.40 -5.85 -15.68
N GLU A 120 -0.48 -6.68 -15.14
CA GLU A 120 -1.08 -7.83 -15.83
C GLU A 120 -2.51 -7.57 -16.31
N ILE A 121 -2.93 -6.30 -16.41
CA ILE A 121 -4.30 -5.90 -16.76
C ILE A 121 -4.78 -6.55 -18.07
N ASP A 122 -3.93 -6.59 -19.09
CA ASP A 122 -4.28 -7.15 -20.40
C ASP A 122 -4.06 -8.66 -20.52
N GLN A 123 -3.46 -9.30 -19.51
CA GLN A 123 -3.22 -10.74 -19.55
C GLN A 123 -4.54 -11.52 -19.49
N PRO A 124 -4.59 -12.75 -20.05
CA PRO A 124 -5.75 -13.61 -19.93
C PRO A 124 -6.19 -13.79 -18.47
N GLY A 125 -7.49 -13.97 -18.25
CA GLY A 125 -8.03 -14.30 -16.94
C GLY A 125 -7.61 -15.71 -16.49
N LEU A 126 -7.81 -15.98 -15.20
CA LEU A 126 -7.55 -17.29 -14.62
C LEU A 126 -8.35 -18.39 -15.32
N VAL A 127 -7.74 -19.58 -15.41
CA VAL A 127 -8.39 -20.82 -15.87
C VAL A 127 -8.66 -21.70 -14.64
N PRO A 128 -9.89 -21.74 -14.11
CA PRO A 128 -10.14 -22.31 -12.79
C PRO A 128 -9.68 -23.75 -12.63
N CYS A 129 -9.94 -24.60 -13.63
CA CYS A 129 -9.54 -26.01 -13.62
C CYS A 129 -8.02 -26.20 -13.44
N ILE A 130 -7.18 -25.33 -14.02
CA ILE A 130 -5.72 -25.41 -13.86
C ILE A 130 -5.31 -25.00 -12.44
N SER A 131 -5.92 -23.94 -11.91
CA SER A 131 -5.64 -23.47 -10.56
C SER A 131 -6.10 -24.47 -9.50
N GLU A 132 -7.27 -25.09 -9.69
CA GLU A 132 -7.80 -26.16 -8.82
C GLU A 132 -6.88 -27.38 -8.83
N ALA A 133 -6.42 -27.83 -10.01
CA ALA A 133 -5.49 -28.96 -10.13
C ALA A 133 -4.16 -28.72 -9.41
N ASN A 134 -3.71 -27.45 -9.36
CA ASN A 134 -2.48 -27.05 -8.66
C ASN A 134 -2.73 -26.56 -7.22
N SER A 135 -3.96 -26.64 -6.71
CA SER A 135 -4.34 -26.16 -5.36
C SER A 135 -3.94 -24.70 -5.07
N LEU A 136 -4.00 -23.84 -6.11
CA LEU A 136 -3.63 -22.43 -5.99
C LEU A 136 -4.80 -21.60 -5.42
N LYS A 137 -4.48 -20.66 -4.54
CA LYS A 137 -5.42 -19.69 -3.97
C LYS A 137 -4.96 -18.27 -4.28
N TYR A 138 -5.90 -17.36 -4.51
CA TYR A 138 -5.59 -16.00 -4.93
C TYR A 138 -6.28 -14.93 -4.07
N PRO A 139 -5.61 -13.79 -3.84
CA PRO A 139 -6.28 -12.57 -3.37
C PRO A 139 -7.44 -12.18 -4.27
N TYR A 140 -8.46 -11.55 -3.70
CA TYR A 140 -9.71 -11.30 -4.42
C TYR A 140 -9.55 -10.34 -5.61
N GLU A 141 -8.59 -9.41 -5.57
CA GLU A 141 -8.32 -8.52 -6.71
C GLU A 141 -7.89 -9.29 -7.98
N VAL A 142 -7.27 -10.46 -7.85
CA VAL A 142 -6.88 -11.32 -8.99
C VAL A 142 -8.10 -12.00 -9.59
N ILE A 143 -9.01 -12.47 -8.73
CA ILE A 143 -10.32 -13.02 -9.12
C ILE A 143 -11.15 -11.94 -9.83
N PHE A 144 -11.24 -10.75 -9.23
CA PHE A 144 -11.93 -9.61 -9.82
C PHE A 144 -11.35 -9.23 -11.19
N ARG A 145 -10.02 -9.10 -11.31
CA ARG A 145 -9.36 -8.80 -12.60
C ARG A 145 -9.71 -9.85 -13.66
N SER A 146 -9.69 -11.13 -13.30
CA SER A 146 -9.97 -12.23 -14.22
C SER A 146 -11.41 -12.21 -14.72
N LEU A 147 -12.37 -12.01 -13.82
CA LEU A 147 -13.79 -11.86 -14.16
C LEU A 147 -14.01 -10.67 -15.10
N GLN A 148 -13.45 -9.51 -14.74
CA GLN A 148 -13.54 -8.30 -15.55
C GLN A 148 -12.92 -8.48 -16.94
N LYS A 149 -11.76 -9.15 -17.02
CA LYS A 149 -11.10 -9.42 -18.30
C LYS A 149 -11.95 -10.30 -19.21
N LEU A 150 -12.53 -11.37 -18.67
CA LEU A 150 -13.43 -12.24 -19.44
C LEU A 150 -14.66 -11.46 -19.92
N LEU A 151 -15.25 -10.65 -19.03
CA LEU A 151 -16.38 -9.78 -19.37
C LEU A 151 -16.03 -8.86 -20.54
N MET A 152 -14.91 -8.15 -20.44
CA MET A 152 -14.46 -7.21 -21.46
C MET A 152 -14.22 -7.87 -22.82
N ASP A 153 -13.52 -9.01 -22.85
CA ASP A 153 -13.22 -9.69 -24.11
C ASP A 153 -14.50 -10.26 -24.76
N THR A 154 -15.38 -10.86 -23.94
CA THR A 154 -16.67 -11.38 -24.40
C THR A 154 -17.55 -10.25 -24.93
N ALA A 155 -17.71 -9.16 -24.16
CA ALA A 155 -18.47 -7.98 -24.57
C ALA A 155 -17.90 -7.32 -25.82
N SER A 156 -16.57 -7.24 -25.94
CA SER A 156 -15.93 -6.67 -27.13
C SER A 156 -16.28 -7.48 -28.37
N SER A 157 -16.13 -8.81 -28.31
CA SER A 157 -16.45 -9.69 -29.43
C SER A 157 -17.92 -9.62 -29.83
N GLU A 158 -18.82 -9.60 -28.84
CA GLU A 158 -20.26 -9.60 -29.06
C GLU A 158 -20.76 -8.26 -29.60
N TYR A 159 -20.27 -7.14 -29.06
CA TYR A 159 -20.64 -5.81 -29.55
C TYR A 159 -20.20 -5.61 -31.01
N ILE A 160 -18.98 -6.04 -31.37
CA ILE A 160 -18.49 -5.98 -32.74
C ILE A 160 -19.36 -6.85 -33.66
N PHE A 161 -19.71 -8.07 -33.23
CA PHE A 161 -20.59 -8.95 -33.99
C PHE A 161 -21.98 -8.34 -34.20
N ILE A 162 -22.64 -7.87 -33.14
CA ILE A 162 -23.98 -7.27 -33.20
C ILE A 162 -23.98 -6.06 -34.14
N LYS A 163 -23.01 -5.18 -33.99
CA LYS A 163 -22.83 -3.99 -34.85
C LYS A 163 -22.63 -4.36 -36.32
N ALA A 164 -21.91 -5.45 -36.59
CA ALA A 164 -21.65 -5.91 -37.95
C ALA A 164 -22.87 -6.64 -38.56
N PHE A 165 -23.51 -7.52 -37.80
CA PHE A 165 -24.52 -8.46 -38.29
C PHE A 165 -25.93 -7.86 -38.30
N PHE A 166 -26.36 -7.21 -37.20
CA PHE A 166 -27.71 -6.65 -37.05
C PHE A 166 -27.79 -5.16 -37.40
N ARG A 167 -26.67 -4.42 -37.37
CA ARG A 167 -26.67 -2.94 -37.50
C ARG A 167 -27.59 -2.26 -36.48
N ASP A 168 -27.66 -2.82 -35.27
CA ASP A 168 -28.45 -2.32 -34.16
C ASP A 168 -27.67 -2.54 -32.86
N GLU A 169 -27.00 -1.50 -32.39
CA GLU A 169 -26.15 -1.56 -31.20
C GLU A 169 -26.96 -1.71 -29.91
N SER A 170 -28.25 -1.34 -29.91
CA SER A 170 -29.12 -1.43 -28.72
C SER A 170 -29.33 -2.88 -28.27
N MET A 171 -29.22 -3.83 -29.19
CA MET A 171 -29.33 -5.26 -28.90
C MET A 171 -28.26 -5.72 -27.91
N PHE A 172 -27.07 -5.12 -27.92
CA PHE A 172 -25.98 -5.48 -27.01
C PHE A 172 -26.42 -5.37 -25.55
N TYR A 173 -27.04 -4.26 -25.17
CA TYR A 173 -27.44 -4.02 -23.79
C TYR A 173 -28.49 -5.03 -23.30
N ARG A 174 -29.38 -5.49 -24.20
CA ARG A 174 -30.35 -6.54 -23.89
C ARG A 174 -29.71 -7.93 -23.80
N VAL A 175 -28.69 -8.20 -24.61
CA VAL A 175 -27.89 -9.43 -24.50
C VAL A 175 -27.13 -9.47 -23.16
N PHE A 176 -26.53 -8.34 -22.76
CA PHE A 176 -25.69 -8.27 -21.56
C PHE A 176 -26.43 -7.96 -20.26
N GLU A 177 -27.74 -7.72 -20.29
CA GLU A 177 -28.55 -7.48 -19.09
C GLU A 177 -28.39 -8.60 -18.06
N GLY A 178 -28.52 -9.86 -18.49
CA GLY A 178 -28.39 -11.05 -17.62
C GLY A 178 -26.96 -11.27 -17.11
N PRO A 179 -25.94 -11.34 -17.99
CA PRO A 179 -24.54 -11.47 -17.58
C PRO A 179 -24.10 -10.38 -16.60
N VAL A 180 -24.46 -9.12 -16.85
CA VAL A 180 -24.12 -8.00 -15.97
C VAL A 180 -24.85 -8.13 -14.65
N ALA A 181 -26.12 -8.56 -14.62
CA ALA A 181 -26.86 -8.77 -13.37
C ALA A 181 -26.21 -9.82 -12.46
N VAL A 182 -25.75 -10.96 -13.02
CA VAL A 182 -25.02 -12.00 -12.27
C VAL A 182 -23.76 -11.43 -11.61
N ILE A 183 -22.98 -10.65 -12.37
CA ILE A 183 -21.75 -10.04 -11.84
C ILE A 183 -22.07 -8.96 -10.81
N ASP A 184 -23.13 -8.17 -11.02
CA ASP A 184 -23.58 -7.09 -10.14
C ASP A 184 -24.01 -7.62 -8.76
N GLU A 185 -24.77 -8.72 -8.74
CA GLU A 185 -25.22 -9.39 -7.52
C GLU A 185 -24.03 -9.90 -6.71
N ASN A 186 -23.09 -10.60 -7.35
CA ASN A 186 -21.89 -11.07 -6.67
C ASN A 186 -21.03 -9.91 -6.15
N MET A 187 -20.84 -8.86 -6.95
CA MET A 187 -20.06 -7.71 -6.52
C MET A 187 -20.64 -7.09 -5.24
N LYS A 188 -21.97 -6.96 -5.14
CA LYS A 188 -22.64 -6.48 -3.93
C LYS A 188 -22.40 -7.40 -2.72
N LEU A 189 -22.55 -8.71 -2.90
CA LEU A 189 -22.34 -9.71 -1.84
C LEU A 189 -20.90 -9.71 -1.33
N THR A 190 -19.93 -9.66 -2.24
CA THR A 190 -18.52 -9.67 -1.87
C THR A 190 -18.11 -8.36 -1.20
N LEU A 191 -18.55 -7.21 -1.72
CA LEU A 191 -18.19 -5.91 -1.14
C LEU A 191 -18.75 -5.71 0.26
N ALA A 192 -19.95 -6.21 0.56
CA ALA A 192 -20.54 -6.12 1.89
C ALA A 192 -19.65 -6.69 3.00
N ASN A 193 -18.85 -7.71 2.67
CA ASN A 193 -17.99 -8.44 3.60
C ASN A 193 -16.48 -8.13 3.43
N SER A 194 -16.10 -7.23 2.53
CA SER A 194 -14.69 -6.91 2.27
C SER A 194 -14.13 -5.91 3.28
N HIS A 195 -13.11 -6.30 4.03
CA HIS A 195 -12.45 -5.46 5.04
C HIS A 195 -11.01 -5.11 4.68
N ASP A 196 -10.51 -5.57 3.52
CA ASP A 196 -9.17 -5.27 3.02
C ASP A 196 -9.22 -4.01 2.14
N ALA A 197 -8.79 -2.87 2.70
CA ALA A 197 -8.77 -1.61 1.98
C ALA A 197 -7.79 -1.60 0.79
N ILE A 198 -6.69 -2.36 0.85
CA ILE A 198 -5.73 -2.48 -0.26
C ILE A 198 -6.36 -3.26 -1.42
N CYS A 199 -7.06 -4.35 -1.14
CA CYS A 199 -7.85 -5.08 -2.15
C CYS A 199 -8.84 -4.13 -2.85
N LEU A 200 -9.60 -3.36 -2.07
CA LEU A 200 -10.61 -2.43 -2.61
C LEU A 200 -9.96 -1.36 -3.49
N MET A 201 -8.84 -0.78 -3.05
CA MET A 201 -8.09 0.20 -3.84
C MET A 201 -7.52 -0.43 -5.13
N LEU A 202 -7.01 -1.66 -5.08
CA LEU A 202 -6.56 -2.40 -6.26
C LEU A 202 -7.71 -2.64 -7.24
N MET A 203 -8.91 -3.02 -6.77
CA MET A 203 -10.10 -3.18 -7.62
C MET A 203 -10.50 -1.86 -8.31
N ILE A 204 -10.39 -0.73 -7.61
CA ILE A 204 -10.60 0.61 -8.18
C ILE A 204 -9.59 0.87 -9.30
N CYS A 205 -8.30 0.65 -9.03
CA CYS A 205 -7.22 0.83 -10.01
C CYS A 205 -7.41 -0.07 -11.24
N ILE A 206 -7.76 -1.34 -11.04
CA ILE A 206 -8.08 -2.29 -12.11
C ILE A 206 -9.23 -1.77 -12.96
N THR A 207 -10.31 -1.29 -12.33
CA THR A 207 -11.49 -0.78 -13.04
C THR A 207 -11.13 0.44 -13.90
N LYS A 208 -10.37 1.40 -13.36
CA LYS A 208 -9.90 2.56 -14.13
C LYS A 208 -8.97 2.17 -15.29
N LYS A 209 -8.04 1.23 -15.07
CA LYS A 209 -7.18 0.73 -16.16
C LYS A 209 -8.00 0.00 -17.24
N HIS A 210 -9.02 -0.76 -16.86
CA HIS A 210 -9.95 -1.39 -17.80
C HIS A 210 -10.79 -0.37 -18.60
N GLN A 211 -11.21 0.75 -17.99
CA GLN A 211 -11.83 1.86 -18.74
C GLN A 211 -10.88 2.40 -19.82
N LEU A 212 -9.59 2.60 -19.49
CA LEU A 212 -8.60 3.02 -20.47
C LEU A 212 -8.42 1.98 -21.59
N VAL A 213 -8.39 0.69 -21.27
CA VAL A 213 -8.33 -0.39 -22.27
C VAL A 213 -9.55 -0.38 -23.19
N MET A 214 -10.78 -0.24 -22.66
CA MET A 214 -11.99 -0.16 -23.48
C MET A 214 -12.04 1.10 -24.35
N SER A 215 -11.57 2.24 -23.82
CA SER A 215 -11.41 3.49 -24.57
C SER A 215 -10.41 3.33 -25.72
N ASN A 216 -9.27 2.69 -25.49
CA ASN A 216 -8.27 2.37 -26.52
C ASN A 216 -8.83 1.42 -27.59
N ARG A 217 -9.69 0.47 -27.21
CA ARG A 217 -10.43 -0.40 -28.14
C ARG A 217 -11.51 0.37 -28.94
N ARG A 218 -11.88 1.58 -28.52
CA ARG A 218 -12.98 2.41 -29.05
C ARG A 218 -14.34 1.71 -28.93
N LEU A 219 -14.57 1.04 -27.80
CA LEU A 219 -15.78 0.27 -27.52
C LEU A 219 -16.48 0.84 -26.28
N PRO A 220 -17.54 1.66 -26.43
CA PRO A 220 -18.21 2.29 -25.29
C PRO A 220 -19.21 1.38 -24.56
N CYS A 221 -19.30 0.10 -24.97
CA CYS A 221 -20.40 -0.79 -24.57
C CYS A 221 -20.39 -1.17 -23.08
N LEU A 222 -19.27 -0.98 -22.38
CA LEU A 222 -19.14 -1.25 -20.94
C LEU A 222 -18.94 -0.01 -20.08
N ASP A 223 -19.02 1.20 -20.65
CA ASP A 223 -18.74 2.44 -19.91
C ASP A 223 -19.64 2.57 -18.67
N THR A 224 -20.95 2.45 -18.86
CA THR A 224 -21.95 2.48 -17.76
C THR A 224 -21.68 1.42 -16.69
N TYR A 225 -21.21 0.24 -17.09
CA TYR A 225 -20.93 -0.85 -16.16
C TYR A 225 -19.69 -0.56 -15.31
N LEU A 226 -18.60 -0.12 -15.94
CA LEU A 226 -17.35 0.21 -15.25
C LEU A 226 -17.52 1.43 -14.33
N ASP A 227 -18.28 2.44 -14.75
CA ASP A 227 -18.64 3.58 -13.90
C ASP A 227 -19.45 3.13 -12.68
N LYS A 228 -20.44 2.25 -12.88
CA LYS A 228 -21.24 1.68 -11.79
C LYS A 228 -20.39 0.86 -10.82
N ALA A 229 -19.41 0.10 -11.32
CA ALA A 229 -18.46 -0.63 -10.48
C ALA A 229 -17.67 0.32 -9.56
N LEU A 230 -17.21 1.47 -10.07
CA LEU A 230 -16.55 2.49 -9.26
C LEU A 230 -17.50 3.11 -8.21
N ILE A 231 -18.77 3.34 -8.56
CA ILE A 231 -19.81 3.83 -7.63
C ILE A 231 -20.02 2.86 -6.45
N TYR A 232 -19.78 1.55 -6.63
CA TYR A 232 -19.84 0.58 -5.53
C TYR A 232 -18.54 0.48 -4.74
N LEU A 233 -17.40 0.55 -5.41
CA LEU A 233 -16.09 0.37 -4.78
C LEU A 233 -15.71 1.52 -3.85
N TRP A 234 -15.88 2.77 -4.30
CA TRP A 234 -15.47 3.95 -3.53
C TRP A 234 -16.17 4.08 -2.17
N PRO A 235 -17.51 3.96 -2.06
CA PRO A 235 -18.19 4.01 -0.78
C PRO A 235 -17.76 2.90 0.17
N ARG A 236 -17.51 1.69 -0.36
CA ARG A 236 -17.03 0.58 0.48
C ARG A 236 -15.60 0.81 0.96
N PHE A 237 -14.70 1.25 0.08
CA PHE A 237 -13.34 1.64 0.45
C PHE A 237 -13.37 2.69 1.57
N LYS A 238 -14.16 3.75 1.41
CA LYS A 238 -14.32 4.79 2.43
C LYS A 238 -14.79 4.21 3.76
N THR A 239 -15.79 3.33 3.76
CA THR A 239 -16.31 2.72 4.99
C THR A 239 -15.21 1.96 5.73
N VAL A 240 -14.43 1.13 5.02
CA VAL A 240 -13.33 0.37 5.64
C VAL A 240 -12.21 1.30 6.10
N PHE A 241 -11.89 2.32 5.33
CA PHE A 241 -10.88 3.31 5.68
C PHE A 241 -11.27 4.10 6.94
N ASP A 242 -12.53 4.53 7.05
CA ASP A 242 -13.06 5.20 8.24
C ASP A 242 -13.03 4.26 9.47
N MET A 243 -13.27 2.96 9.29
CA MET A 243 -13.12 1.97 10.37
C MET A 243 -11.66 1.89 10.87
N TYR A 244 -10.67 1.92 9.98
CA TYR A 244 -9.26 1.92 10.37
C TYR A 244 -8.88 3.19 11.14
N ILE A 245 -9.35 4.35 10.68
CA ILE A 245 -9.14 5.63 11.38
C ILE A 245 -9.76 5.59 12.78
N GLN A 246 -11.01 5.11 12.90
CA GLN A 246 -11.70 5.04 14.18
C GLN A 246 -10.98 4.11 15.17
N SER A 247 -10.44 2.99 14.67
CA SER A 247 -9.64 2.07 15.46
C SER A 247 -8.37 2.73 16.02
N LEU A 248 -7.72 3.59 15.23
CA LEU A 248 -6.55 4.35 15.70
C LEU A 248 -6.92 5.39 16.77
N TYR A 249 -8.05 6.08 16.63
CA TYR A 249 -8.52 7.05 17.65
C TYR A 249 -8.90 6.41 18.99
N GLN A 250 -9.30 5.13 18.98
CA GLN A 250 -9.67 4.39 20.18
C GLN A 250 -8.47 3.74 20.89
N CYS A 251 -7.29 3.81 20.28
CA CYS A 251 -6.09 3.18 20.81
C CYS A 251 -5.50 3.99 21.98
N ASP A 252 -5.23 3.34 23.12
CA ASP A 252 -4.56 3.99 24.25
C ASP A 252 -3.04 4.01 24.01
N ALA A 253 -2.50 5.19 23.73
CA ALA A 253 -1.08 5.42 23.50
C ALA A 253 -0.18 4.94 24.66
N LYS A 254 -0.71 4.84 25.89
CA LYS A 254 0.04 4.35 27.05
C LYS A 254 0.22 2.84 27.05
N MET A 255 -0.67 2.09 26.39
CA MET A 255 -0.56 0.64 26.28
C MET A 255 0.37 0.19 25.13
N LEU A 256 0.82 1.13 24.29
CA LEU A 256 1.70 0.88 23.14
C LEU A 256 3.18 0.75 23.50
N TRP A 257 3.54 0.90 24.78
CA TRP A 257 4.92 0.82 25.25
C TRP A 257 5.29 -0.62 25.60
N VAL A 258 5.98 -1.29 24.68
CA VAL A 258 6.67 -2.57 24.94
C VAL A 258 8.16 -2.34 24.75
N ASP A 259 8.92 -2.39 25.84
CA ASP A 259 10.39 -2.43 25.99
C ASP A 259 11.27 -1.44 25.19
N GLY A 260 10.72 -0.55 24.36
CA GLY A 260 11.41 0.54 23.67
C GLY A 260 12.38 0.13 22.55
N THR A 261 12.59 -1.17 22.34
CA THR A 261 13.62 -1.71 21.44
C THR A 261 13.17 -1.85 19.98
N HIS A 262 11.87 -1.85 19.70
CA HIS A 262 11.31 -1.99 18.35
C HIS A 262 10.11 -1.05 18.10
N PRO A 263 9.90 -0.59 16.85
CA PRO A 263 8.68 0.15 16.51
C PRO A 263 7.43 -0.68 16.79
N HIS A 264 6.44 -0.07 17.42
CA HIS A 264 5.18 -0.73 17.72
C HIS A 264 4.47 -1.21 16.43
N HIS A 265 3.77 -2.34 16.51
CA HIS A 265 3.02 -2.94 15.40
C HIS A 265 2.10 -1.94 14.68
N ILE A 266 1.37 -1.11 15.44
CA ILE A 266 0.46 -0.09 14.90
C ILE A 266 1.20 0.92 14.00
N VAL A 267 2.37 1.39 14.44
CA VAL A 267 3.19 2.33 13.65
C VAL A 267 3.61 1.66 12.34
N ARG A 268 4.03 0.40 12.41
CA ARG A 268 4.39 -0.38 11.23
C ARG A 268 3.20 -0.54 10.27
N CYS A 269 2.03 -0.93 10.76
CA CYS A 269 0.82 -1.08 9.93
C CYS A 269 0.39 0.24 9.29
N TYR A 270 0.44 1.35 10.05
CA TYR A 270 0.17 2.68 9.52
C TYR A 270 1.12 3.05 8.37
N MET A 271 2.43 2.77 8.54
CA MET A 271 3.42 3.06 7.52
C MET A 271 3.29 2.15 6.29
N GLU A 272 3.10 0.84 6.48
CA GLU A 272 2.89 -0.12 5.39
C GLU A 272 1.63 0.24 4.59
N PHE A 273 0.53 0.61 5.27
CA PHE A 273 -0.71 1.03 4.63
C PHE A 273 -0.59 2.36 3.88
N THR A 274 -0.02 3.37 4.52
CA THR A 274 0.18 4.69 3.90
C THR A 274 1.07 4.60 2.66
N ALA A 275 2.19 3.86 2.75
CA ALA A 275 3.08 3.65 1.60
C ALA A 275 2.36 2.94 0.45
N SER A 276 1.54 1.94 0.77
CA SER A 276 0.75 1.20 -0.21
C SER A 276 -0.25 2.09 -0.94
N LEU A 277 -0.96 2.97 -0.22
CA LEU A 277 -1.90 3.91 -0.83
C LEU A 277 -1.22 4.97 -1.68
N ILE A 278 -0.09 5.52 -1.24
CA ILE A 278 0.70 6.47 -2.04
C ILE A 278 1.12 5.83 -3.36
N GLN A 279 1.60 4.59 -3.33
CA GLN A 279 1.98 3.87 -4.54
C GLN A 279 0.78 3.63 -5.47
N LEU A 280 -0.35 3.15 -4.93
CA LEU A 280 -1.56 2.90 -5.72
C LEU A 280 -2.14 4.18 -6.34
N ASN A 281 -2.14 5.29 -5.61
CA ASN A 281 -2.60 6.58 -6.12
C ASN A 281 -1.75 7.06 -7.30
N ALA A 282 -0.42 6.87 -7.25
CA ALA A 282 0.46 7.18 -8.38
C ALA A 282 0.15 6.32 -9.62
N GLU A 283 -0.27 5.07 -9.44
CA GLU A 283 -0.62 4.16 -10.53
C GLU A 283 -2.04 4.38 -11.11
N CYS A 284 -2.94 5.03 -10.38
CA CYS A 284 -4.37 5.16 -10.71
C CYS A 284 -4.73 6.42 -11.53
N GLY A 285 -3.75 7.27 -11.85
CA GLY A 285 -3.91 8.39 -12.80
C GLY A 285 -4.28 9.74 -12.20
N ASP A 286 -4.68 9.81 -10.92
CA ASP A 286 -4.92 11.09 -10.19
C ASP A 286 -3.63 11.58 -9.48
N GLY A 287 -2.46 11.18 -10.00
CA GLY A 287 -1.18 11.22 -9.28
C GLY A 287 -0.56 12.59 -9.04
N GLN A 288 -1.10 13.67 -9.60
CA GLN A 288 -0.56 15.02 -9.38
C GLN A 288 -0.96 15.60 -8.02
N GLU A 289 -2.26 15.63 -7.69
CA GLU A 289 -2.73 16.20 -6.42
C GLU A 289 -2.38 15.29 -5.23
N ALA A 290 -2.64 13.98 -5.36
CA ALA A 290 -2.26 13.00 -4.36
C ALA A 290 -0.73 12.88 -4.18
N GLY A 291 0.03 13.23 -5.22
CA GLY A 291 1.49 13.23 -5.19
C GLY A 291 2.07 14.36 -4.34
N GLU A 292 1.44 15.54 -4.34
CA GLU A 292 1.88 16.67 -3.51
C GLU A 292 1.56 16.45 -2.02
N GLU A 293 0.36 15.96 -1.69
CA GLU A 293 0.01 15.62 -0.31
C GLU A 293 0.94 14.54 0.27
N ALA A 294 1.30 13.53 -0.54
CA ALA A 294 2.24 12.48 -0.14
C ALA A 294 3.65 13.03 0.12
N LYS A 295 4.10 14.02 -0.66
CA LYS A 295 5.38 14.70 -0.43
C LYS A 295 5.34 15.55 0.83
N GLU A 296 4.25 16.26 1.08
CA GLU A 296 4.07 17.06 2.28
C GLU A 296 4.10 16.19 3.54
N LEU A 297 3.39 15.05 3.53
CA LEU A 297 3.40 14.09 4.63
C LEU A 297 4.80 13.52 4.88
N ARG A 298 5.55 13.20 3.81
CA ARG A 298 6.95 12.76 3.92
C ARG A 298 7.81 13.82 4.61
N ARG A 299 7.74 15.07 4.15
CA ARG A 299 8.50 16.18 4.73
C ARG A 299 8.16 16.37 6.20
N TYR A 300 6.88 16.30 6.57
CA TYR A 300 6.44 16.40 7.97
C TYR A 300 7.11 15.33 8.85
N PHE A 301 7.18 14.07 8.40
CA PHE A 301 7.84 13.01 9.16
C PHE A 301 9.36 13.15 9.18
N GLU A 302 9.98 13.65 8.10
CA GLU A 302 11.42 13.94 8.07
C GLU A 302 11.80 15.04 9.07
N GLU A 303 11.06 16.16 9.09
CA GLU A 303 11.24 17.24 10.07
C GLU A 303 11.04 16.73 11.51
N LYS A 304 10.02 15.89 11.74
CA LYS A 304 9.76 15.31 13.06
C LYS A 304 10.86 14.34 13.49
N LEU A 305 11.40 13.56 12.55
CA LEU A 305 12.52 12.65 12.80
C LEU A 305 13.78 13.44 13.18
N GLU A 306 14.11 14.50 12.45
CA GLU A 306 15.24 15.37 12.76
C GLU A 306 15.09 16.02 14.14
N SER A 307 13.93 16.61 14.43
CA SER A 307 13.65 17.24 15.73
C SER A 307 13.76 16.24 16.89
N ASN A 308 13.20 15.03 16.74
CA ASN A 308 13.27 14.00 17.76
C ASN A 308 14.70 13.45 17.92
N LEU A 309 15.46 13.33 16.83
CA LEU A 309 16.87 12.91 16.88
C LEU A 309 17.69 13.90 17.69
N VAL A 310 17.52 15.21 17.45
CA VAL A 310 18.22 16.25 18.22
C VAL A 310 17.86 16.17 19.69
N SER A 311 16.56 16.04 20.02
CA SER A 311 16.11 15.91 21.42
C SER A 311 16.72 14.68 22.10
N PHE A 312 16.73 13.53 21.41
CA PHE A 312 17.30 12.29 21.95
C PHE A 312 18.82 12.41 22.17
N VAL A 313 19.54 13.04 21.24
CA VAL A 313 20.97 13.31 21.39
C VAL A 313 21.25 14.21 22.59
N ASP A 314 20.44 15.25 22.79
CA ASP A 314 20.55 16.16 23.94
C ASP A 314 20.33 15.43 25.27
N GLU A 315 19.31 14.56 25.36
CA GLU A 315 19.05 13.72 26.54
C GLU A 315 20.20 12.74 26.80
N LEU A 316 20.68 12.07 25.75
CA LEU A 316 21.79 11.12 25.82
C LEU A 316 23.08 11.81 26.32
N LEU A 317 23.41 12.98 25.79
CA LEU A 317 24.58 13.76 26.24
C LEU A 317 24.41 14.30 27.65
N MET A 318 23.20 14.67 28.05
CA MET A 318 22.91 15.11 29.42
C MET A 318 23.07 13.98 30.44
N GLU A 319 22.72 12.74 30.10
CA GLU A 319 22.87 11.57 30.96
C GLU A 319 24.37 11.25 31.20
N TYR A 320 25.17 11.18 30.13
CA TYR A 320 26.56 10.74 30.20
C TYR A 320 27.59 11.87 30.43
N PHE A 321 27.30 13.08 29.97
CA PHE A 321 28.21 14.23 30.00
C PHE A 321 27.56 15.49 30.61
N GLY A 322 26.53 15.33 31.44
CA GLY A 322 25.71 16.43 31.96
C GLY A 322 26.47 17.62 32.59
N ASP A 323 27.60 17.39 33.27
CA ASP A 323 28.42 18.48 33.83
C ASP A 323 29.02 19.37 32.74
N LEU A 324 29.53 18.77 31.66
CA LEU A 324 30.05 19.49 30.49
C LEU A 324 28.93 20.24 29.79
N ILE A 325 27.80 19.58 29.54
CA ILE A 325 26.69 20.18 28.79
C ILE A 325 26.06 21.34 29.58
N LYS A 326 25.81 21.18 30.88
CA LYS A 326 25.32 22.27 31.74
C LYS A 326 26.29 23.46 31.78
N PHE A 327 27.59 23.19 31.86
CA PHE A 327 28.60 24.25 31.83
C PHE A 327 28.56 25.04 30.51
N VAL A 328 28.59 24.35 29.38
CA VAL A 328 28.56 24.99 28.06
C VAL A 328 27.24 25.76 27.85
N LYS A 329 26.08 25.17 28.17
CA LYS A 329 24.77 25.85 28.05
C LYS A 329 24.64 27.10 28.93
N ASN A 330 25.26 27.12 30.11
CA ASN A 330 25.14 28.25 31.05
C ASN A 330 26.14 29.39 30.79
N HIS A 331 27.32 29.09 30.23
CA HIS A 331 28.43 30.06 30.16
C HIS A 331 28.90 30.40 28.74
N ILE A 332 28.37 29.72 27.71
CA ILE A 332 28.82 29.87 26.32
C ILE A 332 27.60 30.01 25.41
N SER A 333 27.38 31.21 24.85
CA SER A 333 26.31 31.46 23.88
C SER A 333 26.54 30.67 22.58
N GLU A 334 25.46 30.35 21.86
CA GLU A 334 25.53 29.64 20.56
C GLU A 334 26.32 30.45 19.51
N ASP A 335 26.29 31.77 19.60
CA ASP A 335 27.12 32.68 18.81
C ASP A 335 28.56 32.67 19.36
N LEU A 336 29.47 32.16 18.53
CA LEU A 336 30.81 31.66 18.86
C LEU A 336 31.81 32.64 19.52
N ILE A 337 31.42 33.82 20.02
CA ILE A 337 32.38 34.88 20.41
C ILE A 337 31.96 35.69 21.66
N SER A 338 30.73 35.60 22.18
CA SER A 338 30.35 36.34 23.41
C SER A 338 30.22 35.41 24.62
N TYR A 339 31.27 35.38 25.44
CA TYR A 339 31.14 34.89 26.82
C TYR A 339 30.26 35.88 27.58
N THR A 340 29.10 35.43 28.05
CA THR A 340 28.13 36.26 28.77
C THR A 340 28.74 36.82 30.06
N GLU A 341 29.58 36.04 30.74
CA GLU A 341 30.48 36.40 31.83
C GLU A 341 31.66 35.41 31.82
N CYS A 342 32.90 35.83 32.12
CA CYS A 342 34.04 34.91 32.16
C CYS A 342 33.94 34.04 33.43
N PRO A 343 33.77 32.70 33.32
CA PRO A 343 33.52 31.85 34.48
C PRO A 343 34.76 31.76 35.38
N ASN A 344 34.53 31.61 36.69
CA ASN A 344 35.61 31.50 37.67
C ASN A 344 36.27 30.11 37.55
N ILE A 345 37.57 30.02 37.84
CA ILE A 345 38.31 28.75 37.83
C ILE A 345 37.66 27.70 38.74
N ALA A 346 37.04 28.12 39.83
CA ALA A 346 36.32 27.26 40.76
C ALA A 346 35.13 26.52 40.13
N ASP A 347 34.49 27.10 39.11
CA ASP A 347 33.32 26.53 38.43
C ASP A 347 33.76 25.56 37.31
N VAL A 348 34.92 25.82 36.68
CA VAL A 348 35.43 25.05 35.53
C VAL A 348 36.30 23.87 35.95
N GLU A 349 37.08 24.02 37.03
CA GLU A 349 37.94 22.97 37.59
C GLU A 349 37.25 21.62 37.83
N PRO A 350 36.06 21.55 38.48
CA PRO A 350 35.39 20.26 38.70
C PRO A 350 34.94 19.61 37.39
N VAL A 351 34.48 20.39 36.41
CA VAL A 351 34.02 19.90 35.11
C VAL A 351 35.19 19.26 34.34
N VAL A 352 36.32 19.95 34.26
CA VAL A 352 37.54 19.47 33.57
C VAL A 352 38.07 18.20 34.23
N LYS A 353 38.16 18.18 35.57
CA LYS A 353 38.67 17.01 36.31
C LYS A 353 37.73 15.80 36.18
N ASN A 354 36.42 16.00 36.30
CA ASN A 354 35.45 14.92 36.18
C ASN A 354 35.43 14.33 34.76
N PHE A 355 35.46 15.18 33.74
CA PHE A 355 35.56 14.76 32.36
C PHE A 355 36.81 13.90 32.12
N ALA A 356 37.99 14.37 32.55
CA ALA A 356 39.26 13.68 32.34
C ALA A 356 39.28 12.24 32.88
N VAL A 357 38.57 11.99 33.98
CA VAL A 357 38.49 10.68 34.63
C VAL A 357 37.46 9.77 33.95
N LYS A 358 36.28 10.29 33.58
CA LYS A 358 35.13 9.46 33.21
C LYS A 358 34.86 9.35 31.71
N TRP A 359 35.42 10.22 30.87
CA TRP A 359 34.99 10.38 29.48
C TRP A 359 35.04 9.08 28.64
N ARG A 360 36.04 8.20 28.87
CA ARG A 360 36.15 6.92 28.13
C ARG A 360 35.02 5.96 28.49
N THR A 361 34.77 5.80 29.79
CA THR A 361 33.71 4.91 30.30
C THR A 361 32.33 5.45 29.96
N ALA A 362 32.13 6.76 30.06
CA ALA A 362 30.89 7.40 29.63
C ALA A 362 30.63 7.21 28.13
N LEU A 363 31.66 7.34 27.29
CA LEU A 363 31.56 7.12 25.85
C LEU A 363 31.22 5.66 25.49
N GLU A 364 31.78 4.69 26.21
CA GLU A 364 31.48 3.26 26.04
C GLU A 364 30.04 2.92 26.45
N LEU A 365 29.58 3.42 27.59
CA LEU A 365 28.20 3.22 28.05
C LEU A 365 27.19 3.86 27.08
N MET A 366 27.45 5.09 26.64
CA MET A 366 26.63 5.79 25.65
C MET A 366 26.54 5.01 24.33
N HIS A 367 27.66 4.47 23.84
CA HIS A 367 27.67 3.59 22.67
C HIS A 367 26.78 2.35 22.87
N ASN A 368 26.96 1.65 23.99
CA ASN A 368 26.22 0.44 24.27
C ASN A 368 24.72 0.69 24.40
N GLU A 369 24.31 1.80 25.03
CA GLU A 369 22.91 2.19 25.12
C GLU A 369 22.30 2.42 23.74
N VAL A 370 22.95 3.18 22.86
CA VAL A 370 22.44 3.43 21.51
C VAL A 370 22.32 2.13 20.71
N VAL A 371 23.30 1.22 20.83
CA VAL A 371 23.25 -0.09 20.18
C VAL A 371 22.06 -0.91 20.69
N THR A 372 21.76 -0.86 22.00
CA THR A 372 20.64 -1.61 22.58
C THR A 372 19.27 -0.99 22.28
N CYS A 373 19.18 0.33 22.18
CA CYS A 373 17.92 1.04 21.98
C CYS A 373 17.50 1.11 20.50
N CYS A 374 18.44 0.96 19.56
CA CYS A 374 18.15 1.08 18.14
C CYS A 374 17.94 -0.28 17.45
N SER A 375 16.71 -0.53 17.00
CA SER A 375 16.40 -1.69 16.14
C SER A 375 17.12 -1.71 14.79
N ASN A 376 17.58 -0.54 14.30
CA ASN A 376 18.32 -0.41 13.05
C ASN A 376 19.69 0.23 13.29
N PHE A 377 20.69 -0.45 12.76
CA PHE A 377 22.06 -0.03 12.67
C PHE A 377 22.28 1.39 12.12
N VAL A 378 21.59 1.72 11.03
CA VAL A 378 21.74 3.01 10.35
C VAL A 378 21.29 4.16 11.26
N SER A 379 20.17 3.97 11.96
CA SER A 379 19.62 4.94 12.90
C SER A 379 20.52 5.10 14.13
N GLY A 380 20.99 4.00 14.71
CA GLY A 380 21.94 4.04 15.83
C GLY A 380 23.25 4.75 15.46
N MET A 381 23.78 4.50 14.27
CA MET A 381 24.96 5.19 13.78
C MET A 381 24.73 6.69 13.57
N ALA A 382 23.57 7.09 13.06
CA ALA A 382 23.23 8.51 12.89
C ALA A 382 23.18 9.25 14.24
N ILE A 383 22.52 8.65 15.23
CA ILE A 383 22.44 9.18 16.60
C ILE A 383 23.84 9.29 17.22
N LEU A 384 24.65 8.23 17.15
CA LEU A 384 26.00 8.23 17.70
C LEU A 384 26.90 9.26 17.02
N LYS A 385 26.84 9.38 15.69
CA LYS A 385 27.61 10.40 14.96
C LYS A 385 27.22 11.82 15.40
N ALA A 386 25.92 12.10 15.52
CA ALA A 386 25.42 13.39 15.97
C ALA A 386 25.88 13.69 17.42
N ALA A 387 25.66 12.75 18.35
CA ALA A 387 26.07 12.90 19.74
C ALA A 387 27.59 13.08 19.90
N MET A 388 28.39 12.28 19.19
CA MET A 388 29.86 12.39 19.24
C MET A 388 30.37 13.69 18.62
N ALA A 389 29.74 14.19 17.56
CA ALA A 389 30.08 15.48 16.97
C ALA A 389 29.77 16.65 17.93
N GLN A 390 28.59 16.63 18.56
CA GLN A 390 28.18 17.64 19.53
C GLN A 390 29.06 17.60 20.79
N LEU A 391 29.34 16.42 21.33
CA LEU A 391 30.29 16.23 22.44
C LEU A 391 31.66 16.84 22.15
N LEU A 392 32.19 16.60 20.94
CA LEU A 392 33.49 17.13 20.54
C LEU A 392 33.48 18.66 20.44
N ASN A 393 32.38 19.23 19.94
CA ASN A 393 32.20 20.68 19.86
C ASN A 393 32.09 21.32 21.25
N ASP A 394 31.27 20.74 22.13
CA ASP A 394 31.08 21.22 23.50
C ASP A 394 32.38 21.11 24.31
N TYR A 395 33.13 20.03 24.14
CA TYR A 395 34.45 19.90 24.77
C TYR A 395 35.47 20.91 24.21
N ASN A 396 35.45 21.18 22.90
CA ASN A 396 36.31 22.20 22.30
C ASN A 396 35.98 23.59 22.89
N ARG A 397 34.69 23.92 23.03
CA ARG A 397 34.22 25.15 23.69
C ARG A 397 34.71 25.25 25.14
N LEU A 398 34.63 24.17 25.91
CA LEU A 398 35.22 24.10 27.26
C LEU A 398 36.73 24.35 27.23
N SER A 399 37.45 23.68 26.33
CA SER A 399 38.90 23.81 26.23
C SER A 399 39.34 25.22 25.82
N GLU A 400 38.61 25.91 24.95
CA GLU A 400 38.88 27.31 24.60
C GLU A 400 38.54 28.24 25.77
N CYS A 401 37.43 28.00 26.49
CA CYS A 401 37.07 28.75 27.68
C CYS A 401 38.18 28.69 28.75
N VAL A 402 38.73 27.50 29.04
CA VAL A 402 39.84 27.32 30.01
C VAL A 402 41.07 28.16 29.65
N LYS A 403 41.37 28.35 28.35
CA LYS A 403 42.50 29.18 27.91
C LYS A 403 42.29 30.66 28.19
N MET A 404 41.05 31.11 28.25
CA MET A 404 40.68 32.52 28.45
C MET A 404 40.57 32.91 29.93
N ILE A 405 40.46 31.93 30.86
CA ILE A 405 40.29 32.18 32.29
C ILE A 405 41.63 32.48 32.97
N PRO A 406 41.73 33.57 33.77
CA PRO A 406 42.90 33.83 34.61
C PRO A 406 43.19 32.66 35.57
N GLY A 407 44.37 32.04 35.45
CA GLY A 407 44.77 30.87 36.24
C GLY A 407 44.39 29.50 35.63
N GLY A 408 43.68 29.48 34.50
CA GLY A 408 43.26 28.25 33.82
C GLY A 408 44.42 27.36 33.34
N SER A 409 45.64 27.91 33.20
CA SER A 409 46.85 27.15 32.85
C SER A 409 47.19 26.03 33.84
N SER A 410 46.72 26.14 35.09
CA SER A 410 46.83 25.10 36.11
C SER A 410 46.03 23.83 35.77
N LEU A 411 44.94 23.96 34.99
CA LEU A 411 44.06 22.87 34.57
C LEU A 411 44.55 22.17 33.29
N ASN A 412 45.57 22.69 32.61
CA ASN A 412 46.10 22.11 31.36
C ASN A 412 46.54 20.64 31.51
N ARG A 413 46.95 20.22 32.72
CA ARG A 413 47.34 18.83 33.01
C ARG A 413 46.15 17.87 33.01
N ASN A 414 44.94 18.40 33.23
CA ASN A 414 43.70 17.64 33.28
C ASN A 414 42.91 17.74 31.97
N LEU A 415 43.31 18.61 31.02
CA LEU A 415 42.69 18.66 29.70
C LEU A 415 43.07 17.41 28.89
N VAL A 416 42.05 16.70 28.43
CA VAL A 416 42.16 15.64 27.43
C VAL A 416 42.38 16.27 26.06
N SER A 417 43.30 15.71 25.27
CA SER A 417 43.52 16.22 23.91
C SER A 417 42.33 15.93 22.99
N ILE A 418 41.95 16.89 22.16
CA ILE A 418 40.89 16.74 21.15
C ILE A 418 41.19 15.56 20.20
N THR A 419 42.46 15.34 19.88
CA THR A 419 42.91 14.21 19.05
C THR A 419 42.68 12.86 19.74
N SER A 420 42.88 12.76 21.05
CA SER A 420 42.55 11.55 21.83
C SER A 420 41.05 11.25 21.81
N ILE A 421 40.21 12.26 22.03
CA ILE A 421 38.75 12.11 22.01
C ILE A 421 38.29 11.68 20.60
N SER A 422 38.79 12.36 19.56
CA SER A 422 38.49 12.03 18.16
C SER A 422 38.92 10.62 17.78
N TYR A 423 40.10 10.17 18.23
CA TYR A 423 40.56 8.81 17.99
C TYR A 423 39.67 7.76 18.64
N GLU A 424 39.21 8.01 19.88
CA GLU A 424 38.33 7.08 20.60
C GLU A 424 36.93 7.03 19.96
N ILE A 425 36.36 8.18 19.60
CA ILE A 425 35.10 8.30 18.83
C ILE A 425 35.16 7.46 17.55
N ARG A 426 36.28 7.52 16.82
CA ARG A 426 36.46 6.77 15.56
C ARG A 426 36.48 5.25 15.73
N LYS A 427 36.76 4.74 16.93
CA LYS A 427 36.66 3.30 17.19
C LYS A 427 35.20 2.90 17.11
N TYR A 428 34.35 3.54 17.90
CA TYR A 428 32.91 3.27 17.95
C TYR A 428 32.17 3.53 16.63
N SER A 429 32.66 4.46 15.81
CA SER A 429 32.10 4.66 14.47
C SER A 429 32.43 3.54 13.47
N ARG A 430 33.39 2.66 13.79
CA ARG A 430 33.85 1.53 12.94
C ARG A 430 33.39 0.17 13.46
N THR A 431 33.12 0.04 14.76
CA THR A 431 32.71 -1.22 15.41
C THR A 431 31.21 -1.46 15.41
N LEU A 432 30.44 -0.45 15.05
CA LEU A 432 29.08 -0.62 14.61
C LEU A 432 29.14 -1.18 13.19
#